data_AF-A0AAW2FQK3-F1
#
_entry.id   AF-A0AAW2FQK3-F1
#
_cell.length_a   1.000
_cell.length_b   1.000
_cell.length_c   1.000
_cell.angle_alpha   90.00
_cell.angle_beta   90.00
_cell.angle_gamma   90.00
#
_symmetry.space_group_name_H-M   'P 1'
#
loop_
_entity.id
_entity.type
_entity.pdbx_description
1 polymer ?
#
loop_
_entity_poly.entity_id
_entity_poly.type
_entity_poly.pdbx_seq_one_letter_code
_entity_poly.pdbx_strand_id
1 'polypeptide(L)'
;MEVKEPLEYDRKTVSFRDFGRFKLTDRKYDNDSLNIYTARLNDLRKDTLHRAKLKWNDHQYVEISRLSLESPEKSYILVGVIYKDQKLKPSLLRDLSKELQLEARPSGTYASVDDKLFLEDETLRVRLVGNHMDVQEVVTGVVCAVLGRELENGTFLVEDWCFPGYCPKPSSSGGLSVEDGKILLVCGLDLVNNTDELSLDLLSEWVTGMAGCANTQKEEAVIARIIIAGNTIRGSETIYNHKGYHETKSHDEYKIKENIKAMHKLDAFLSNILHCCCVVLMPGEFDPTCNYSMPQQPFHPCTLQKSVR
;
A
#
# COMPACT_ATOMS: atom_id res chain seq x y z
N MET A 1 4.70 41.99 40.08
CA MET A 1 4.38 40.87 39.18
C MET A 1 5.69 40.21 38.84
N GLU A 2 6.00 39.08 39.48
CA GLU A 2 7.14 38.26 39.07
C GLU A 2 6.81 37.64 37.72
N VAL A 3 7.58 38.02 36.70
CA VAL A 3 7.52 37.38 35.39
C VAL A 3 8.16 36.00 35.59
N LYS A 4 7.34 34.94 35.65
CA LYS A 4 7.84 33.57 35.62
C LYS A 4 8.69 33.42 34.35
N GLU A 5 9.92 32.94 34.50
CA GLU A 5 10.77 32.61 33.36
C GLU A 5 10.05 31.62 32.43
N PRO A 6 10.18 31.79 31.10
CA PRO A 6 9.56 30.87 30.16
C PRO A 6 10.14 29.46 30.36
N LEU A 7 9.27 28.46 30.50
CA LEU A 7 9.67 27.06 30.55
C LEU A 7 10.01 26.60 29.13
N GLU A 8 11.29 26.32 28.87
CA GLU A 8 11.76 25.75 27.60
C GLU A 8 11.92 24.24 27.72
N TYR A 9 11.42 23.51 26.72
CA TYR A 9 11.53 22.05 26.65
C TYR A 9 12.32 21.63 25.41
N ASP A 10 13.44 20.94 25.65
CA ASP A 10 14.21 20.35 24.56
C ASP A 10 13.54 19.09 24.03
N ARG A 11 13.46 18.97 22.71
CA ARG A 11 12.96 17.76 22.07
C ARG A 11 13.96 16.63 22.14
N LYS A 12 13.43 15.43 22.31
CA LYS A 12 14.22 14.21 22.19
C LYS A 12 14.62 13.97 20.73
N THR A 13 15.91 13.76 20.51
CA THR A 13 16.43 13.32 19.21
C THR A 13 16.66 11.82 19.28
N VAL A 14 16.10 11.08 18.32
CA VAL A 14 16.22 9.62 18.24
C VAL A 14 16.99 9.26 16.97
N SER A 15 17.84 8.22 17.06
CA SER A 15 18.56 7.71 15.90
C SER A 15 17.59 7.28 14.78
N PHE A 16 17.87 7.72 13.54
CA PHE A 16 17.05 7.41 12.38
C PHE A 16 17.92 6.92 11.23
N ARG A 17 17.50 5.82 10.62
CA ARG A 17 18.17 5.23 9.46
C ARG A 17 17.14 4.89 8.39
N ASP A 18 17.28 5.50 7.23
CA ASP A 18 16.58 5.08 6.01
C ASP A 18 17.35 3.93 5.35
N PHE A 19 16.63 2.85 5.03
CA PHE A 19 17.18 1.67 4.36
C PHE A 19 17.06 1.74 2.83
N GLY A 20 16.32 2.71 2.27
CA GLY A 20 16.29 2.99 0.83
C GLY A 20 15.75 1.87 -0.07
N ARG A 21 15.13 0.82 0.48
CA ARG A 21 14.71 -0.40 -0.25
C ARG A 21 13.83 -0.13 -1.47
N PHE A 22 13.05 0.95 -1.45
CA PHE A 22 12.07 1.30 -2.49
C PHE A 22 12.53 2.46 -3.39
N LYS A 23 13.76 2.95 -3.23
CA LYS A 23 14.31 4.01 -4.07
C LYS A 23 14.79 3.41 -5.39
N LEU A 24 14.20 3.85 -6.49
CA LEU A 24 14.57 3.40 -7.84
C LEU A 24 15.61 4.37 -8.42
N THR A 25 16.80 3.87 -8.75
CA THR A 25 17.84 4.67 -9.42
C THR A 25 17.61 4.76 -10.93
N ASP A 26 17.25 3.64 -11.55
CA ASP A 26 16.96 3.53 -12.98
C ASP A 26 15.61 2.86 -13.21
N ARG A 27 14.92 3.28 -14.27
CA ARG A 27 13.63 2.70 -14.68
C ARG A 27 13.75 2.10 -16.06
N LYS A 28 13.47 0.80 -16.15
CA LYS A 28 13.43 0.06 -17.41
C LYS A 28 12.01 -0.45 -17.59
N TYR A 29 11.38 -0.07 -18.70
CA TYR A 29 9.99 -0.43 -19.01
C TYR A 29 9.91 -1.58 -20.03
N ASP A 30 10.96 -1.82 -20.80
CA ASP A 30 10.97 -2.78 -21.92
C ASP A 30 11.42 -4.20 -21.52
N ASN A 31 11.13 -4.63 -20.28
CA ASN A 31 11.65 -5.91 -19.79
C ASN A 31 10.54 -6.94 -19.55
N ASP A 32 10.24 -7.72 -20.59
CA ASP A 32 9.25 -8.81 -20.57
C ASP A 32 9.65 -9.99 -19.66
N SER A 33 10.89 -10.01 -19.14
CA SER A 33 11.41 -11.08 -18.28
C SER A 33 11.01 -10.97 -16.80
N LEU A 34 10.38 -9.88 -16.37
CA LEU A 34 10.05 -9.61 -14.96
C LEU A 34 8.58 -9.88 -14.65
N ASN A 35 8.18 -11.16 -14.64
CA ASN A 35 6.90 -11.53 -14.06
C ASN A 35 6.98 -11.46 -12.52
N ILE A 36 6.36 -10.42 -11.95
CA ILE A 36 6.30 -10.18 -10.49
C ILE A 36 5.70 -11.39 -9.75
N TYR A 37 4.77 -12.12 -10.35
CA TYR A 37 4.15 -13.30 -9.73
C TYR A 37 5.12 -14.48 -9.65
N THR A 38 5.93 -14.70 -10.69
CA THR A 38 6.99 -15.72 -10.67
C THR A 38 8.03 -15.39 -9.61
N ALA A 39 8.48 -14.13 -9.53
CA ALA A 39 9.41 -13.70 -8.49
C ALA A 39 8.83 -13.89 -7.08
N ARG A 40 7.56 -13.53 -6.87
CA ARG A 40 6.84 -13.69 -5.60
C ARG A 40 6.68 -15.15 -5.20
N LEU A 41 6.31 -16.02 -6.14
CA LEU A 41 6.19 -17.45 -5.91
C LEU A 41 7.54 -18.05 -5.53
N ASN A 42 8.60 -17.71 -6.27
CA ASN A 42 9.94 -18.21 -5.99
C ASN A 42 10.46 -17.80 -4.60
N ASP A 43 10.19 -16.57 -4.18
CA ASP A 43 10.58 -16.05 -2.87
C ASP A 43 9.83 -16.76 -1.73
N LEU A 44 8.51 -16.95 -1.87
CA LEU A 44 7.65 -17.46 -0.80
C LEU A 44 7.44 -18.98 -0.82
N ARG A 45 7.83 -19.69 -1.88
CA ARG A 45 7.55 -21.12 -2.07
C ARG A 45 8.06 -21.98 -0.93
N LYS A 46 9.31 -21.76 -0.50
CA LYS A 46 9.94 -22.58 0.55
C LYS A 46 9.21 -22.43 1.88
N ASP A 47 8.90 -21.20 2.27
CA ASP A 47 8.17 -20.91 3.50
C ASP A 47 6.74 -21.46 3.46
N THR A 48 6.07 -21.28 2.33
CA THR A 48 4.72 -21.80 2.08
C THR A 48 4.67 -23.32 2.16
N LEU A 49 5.61 -24.00 1.50
CA LEU A 49 5.70 -25.46 1.52
C LEU A 49 6.05 -25.97 2.92
N HIS A 50 6.96 -25.29 3.64
CA HIS A 50 7.31 -25.63 5.01
C HIS A 50 6.08 -25.56 5.93
N ARG A 51 5.27 -24.49 5.82
CA ARG A 51 4.02 -24.36 6.59
C ARG A 51 2.97 -25.38 6.20
N ALA A 52 2.80 -25.63 4.91
CA ALA A 52 1.91 -26.66 4.41
C ALA A 52 2.28 -28.04 4.95
N LYS A 53 3.58 -28.39 4.93
CA LYS A 53 4.07 -29.66 5.46
C LYS A 53 3.85 -29.79 6.96
N LEU A 54 4.10 -28.75 7.74
CA LEU A 54 3.80 -28.76 9.18
C LEU A 54 2.30 -28.94 9.48
N LYS A 55 1.42 -28.39 8.63
CA LYS A 55 -0.04 -28.51 8.77
C LYS A 55 -0.55 -29.87 8.28
N TRP A 56 0.03 -30.41 7.21
CA TRP A 56 -0.42 -31.59 6.48
C TRP A 56 0.74 -32.58 6.27
N ASN A 57 1.28 -33.13 7.36
CA ASN A 57 2.50 -33.95 7.37
C ASN A 57 2.44 -35.14 6.39
N ASP A 58 1.27 -35.77 6.22
CA ASP A 58 1.10 -37.01 5.47
C ASP A 58 0.83 -36.81 3.97
N HIS A 59 0.71 -35.56 3.50
CA HIS A 59 0.31 -35.27 2.12
C HIS A 59 1.50 -34.86 1.25
N GLN A 60 1.57 -35.38 0.02
CA GLN A 60 2.65 -35.09 -0.92
C GLN A 60 2.42 -33.74 -1.63
N TYR A 61 3.51 -33.01 -1.87
CA TYR A 61 3.49 -31.84 -2.76
C TYR A 61 3.67 -32.27 -4.21
N VAL A 62 2.86 -31.68 -5.09
CA VAL A 62 2.86 -31.97 -6.53
C VAL A 62 2.79 -30.65 -7.31
N GLU A 63 3.50 -30.59 -8.44
CA GLU A 63 3.38 -29.48 -9.42
C GLU A 63 2.04 -29.57 -10.14
N ILE A 64 1.41 -28.45 -10.48
CA ILE A 64 0.07 -28.45 -11.07
C ILE A 64 0.05 -29.24 -12.39
N SER A 65 1.12 -29.17 -13.19
CA SER A 65 1.27 -29.94 -14.44
C SER A 65 1.33 -31.46 -14.28
N ARG A 66 1.64 -31.96 -13.09
CA ARG A 66 1.75 -33.41 -12.81
C ARG A 66 0.51 -33.98 -12.16
N LEU A 67 -0.45 -33.14 -11.77
CA LEU A 67 -1.65 -33.56 -11.05
C LEU A 67 -2.42 -34.67 -11.80
N SER A 68 -2.52 -34.57 -13.12
CA SER A 68 -3.22 -35.55 -13.97
C SER A 68 -2.55 -36.92 -14.07
N LEU A 69 -1.29 -37.05 -13.63
CA LEU A 69 -0.56 -38.32 -13.56
C LEU A 69 -0.77 -39.02 -12.21
N GLU A 70 -1.35 -38.33 -11.23
CA GLU A 70 -1.50 -38.79 -9.86
C GLU A 70 -2.86 -39.48 -9.62
N SER A 71 -2.97 -40.20 -8.51
CA SER A 71 -4.22 -40.90 -8.18
C SER A 71 -5.31 -39.90 -7.75
N PRO A 72 -6.49 -39.86 -8.42
CA PRO A 72 -7.53 -38.84 -8.17
C PRO A 72 -8.21 -38.98 -6.79
N GLU A 73 -8.10 -40.15 -6.16
CA GLU A 73 -8.68 -40.39 -4.83
C GLU A 73 -7.86 -39.79 -3.68
N LYS A 74 -6.59 -39.45 -3.94
CA LYS A 74 -5.68 -38.91 -2.91
C LYS A 74 -5.69 -37.39 -2.92
N SER A 75 -5.49 -36.82 -1.74
CA SER A 75 -5.28 -35.38 -1.58
C SER A 75 -3.80 -35.01 -1.72
N TYR A 76 -3.53 -33.93 -2.43
CA TYR A 76 -2.19 -33.40 -2.69
C TYR A 76 -2.09 -31.95 -2.24
N ILE A 77 -0.88 -31.55 -1.91
CA ILE A 77 -0.53 -30.16 -1.62
C ILE A 77 -0.10 -29.50 -2.94
N LEU A 78 -0.79 -28.44 -3.32
CA LEU A 78 -0.37 -27.55 -4.41
C LEU A 78 0.10 -26.22 -3.81
N VAL A 79 1.11 -25.61 -4.41
CA VAL A 79 1.64 -24.29 -4.03
C VAL A 79 1.67 -23.41 -5.26
N GLY A 80 1.04 -22.24 -5.17
CA GLY A 80 0.94 -21.33 -6.31
C GLY A 80 0.48 -19.95 -5.90
N VAL A 81 0.22 -19.13 -6.90
CA VAL A 81 -0.32 -17.77 -6.79
C VAL A 81 -1.81 -17.82 -7.11
N ILE A 82 -2.63 -17.22 -6.27
CA ILE A 82 -4.05 -17.10 -6.57
C ILE A 82 -4.29 -16.10 -7.70
N TYR A 83 -5.07 -16.50 -8.69
CA TYR A 83 -5.68 -15.63 -9.67
C TYR A 83 -7.21 -15.64 -9.51
N LYS A 84 -7.80 -14.47 -9.29
CA LYS A 84 -9.25 -14.29 -9.20
C LYS A 84 -9.76 -13.68 -10.51
N ASP A 85 -10.55 -14.48 -11.25
CA ASP A 85 -11.27 -14.02 -12.43
C ASP A 85 -12.53 -13.28 -11.99
N GLN A 86 -12.47 -11.95 -12.05
CA GLN A 86 -13.52 -11.07 -11.53
C GLN A 86 -14.42 -10.58 -12.66
N LYS A 87 -15.72 -10.88 -12.57
CA LYS A 87 -16.67 -10.53 -13.65
C LYS A 87 -16.83 -9.02 -13.80
N LEU A 88 -16.84 -8.31 -12.67
CA LEU A 88 -17.04 -6.86 -12.56
C LEU A 88 -15.75 -6.06 -12.75
N LYS A 89 -14.59 -6.71 -12.86
CA LYS A 89 -13.33 -6.02 -13.08
C LYS A 89 -13.33 -5.33 -14.46
N PRO A 90 -12.98 -4.03 -14.53
CA PRO A 90 -12.94 -3.30 -15.79
C PRO A 90 -11.91 -3.93 -16.74
N SER A 91 -12.23 -3.93 -18.03
CA SER A 91 -11.39 -4.51 -19.06
C SER A 91 -11.30 -3.56 -20.23
N LEU A 92 -10.10 -3.05 -20.48
CA LEU A 92 -9.83 -2.13 -21.58
C LEU A 92 -10.28 -2.72 -22.93
N LEU A 93 -10.10 -4.02 -23.13
CA LEU A 93 -10.53 -4.71 -24.35
C LEU A 93 -12.05 -4.75 -24.48
N ARG A 94 -12.78 -4.99 -23.38
CA ARG A 94 -14.26 -4.95 -23.39
C ARG A 94 -14.76 -3.55 -23.66
N ASP A 95 -14.17 -2.55 -23.01
CA ASP A 95 -14.51 -1.14 -23.17
C ASP A 95 -14.28 -0.68 -24.62
N LEU A 96 -13.17 -1.09 -25.23
CA LEU A 96 -12.86 -0.79 -26.64
C LEU A 96 -13.82 -1.50 -27.61
N SER A 97 -14.22 -2.75 -27.30
CA SER A 97 -15.11 -3.54 -28.17
C SER A 97 -16.55 -3.04 -28.21
N LYS A 98 -17.01 -2.31 -27.19
CA LYS A 98 -18.40 -1.81 -27.06
C LYS A 98 -18.63 -0.42 -27.69
N GLU A 99 -17.77 0.02 -28.62
CA GLU A 99 -17.89 1.30 -29.34
C GLU A 99 -18.35 2.48 -28.45
N LEU A 100 -17.66 2.72 -27.33
CA LEU A 100 -17.92 3.84 -26.41
C LEU A 100 -19.31 3.84 -25.72
N GLN A 101 -20.10 2.76 -25.79
CA GLN A 101 -21.24 2.56 -24.89
C GLN A 101 -20.72 2.16 -23.51
N LEU A 102 -20.32 3.17 -22.75
CA LEU A 102 -19.77 3.02 -21.41
C LEU A 102 -20.88 2.57 -20.46
N GLU A 103 -20.82 1.31 -20.02
CA GLU A 103 -21.60 0.85 -18.88
C GLU A 103 -21.14 1.58 -17.62
N ALA A 104 -22.08 1.96 -16.76
CA ALA A 104 -21.79 2.60 -15.50
C ALA A 104 -20.85 1.70 -14.68
N ARG A 105 -19.68 2.23 -14.32
CA ARG A 105 -18.73 1.50 -13.47
C ARG A 105 -19.41 1.17 -12.14
N PRO A 106 -19.30 -0.08 -11.64
CA PRO A 106 -19.88 -0.42 -10.34
C PRO A 106 -19.27 0.47 -9.26
N SER A 107 -20.12 1.13 -8.47
CA SER A 107 -19.69 1.96 -7.35
C SER A 107 -19.34 1.06 -6.16
N GLY A 108 -18.05 0.95 -5.84
CA GLY A 108 -17.57 0.39 -4.58
C GLY A 108 -16.61 -0.80 -4.73
N THR A 109 -17.07 -1.94 -5.27
CA THR A 109 -16.28 -3.18 -5.30
C THR A 109 -16.37 -3.91 -6.64
N TYR A 110 -15.27 -4.58 -7.01
CA TYR A 110 -15.21 -5.49 -8.15
C TYR A 110 -15.40 -6.95 -7.74
N ALA A 111 -15.58 -7.24 -6.45
CA ALA A 111 -15.83 -8.59 -5.97
C ALA A 111 -17.29 -9.00 -6.24
N SER A 112 -17.47 -10.22 -6.74
CA SER A 112 -18.76 -10.87 -6.91
C SER A 112 -18.71 -12.28 -6.35
N VAL A 113 -19.87 -12.81 -5.94
CA VAL A 113 -20.05 -14.23 -5.60
C VAL A 113 -19.83 -15.15 -6.81
N ASP A 114 -19.97 -14.60 -8.03
CA ASP A 114 -19.74 -15.32 -9.29
C ASP A 114 -18.27 -15.38 -9.71
N ASP A 115 -17.37 -14.74 -8.96
CA ASP A 115 -15.94 -14.73 -9.28
C ASP A 115 -15.34 -16.14 -9.17
N LYS A 116 -14.33 -16.43 -9.97
CA LYS A 116 -13.70 -17.76 -10.01
C LYS A 116 -12.27 -17.68 -9.52
N LEU A 117 -11.90 -18.61 -8.65
CA LEU A 117 -10.53 -18.75 -8.15
C LEU A 117 -9.75 -19.77 -8.96
N PHE A 118 -8.51 -19.42 -9.26
CA PHE A 118 -7.51 -20.26 -9.88
C PHE A 118 -6.24 -20.22 -9.05
N LEU A 119 -5.51 -21.32 -9.05
CA LEU A 119 -4.14 -21.39 -8.53
C LEU A 119 -3.20 -21.57 -9.72
N GLU A 120 -2.17 -20.73 -9.80
CA GLU A 120 -1.18 -20.74 -10.88
C GLU A 120 0.23 -21.02 -10.32
N ASP A 121 0.97 -21.94 -10.94
CA ASP A 121 2.41 -22.11 -10.73
C ASP A 121 3.19 -21.75 -12.01
N GLU A 122 4.49 -22.05 -12.13
CA GLU A 122 5.21 -21.76 -13.39
C GLU A 122 4.77 -22.64 -14.57
N THR A 123 4.03 -23.71 -14.30
CA THR A 123 3.69 -24.73 -15.29
C THR A 123 2.29 -24.56 -15.85
N LEU A 124 1.28 -24.52 -14.97
CA LEU A 124 -0.13 -24.49 -15.34
C LEU A 124 -0.97 -23.74 -14.30
N ARG A 125 -2.26 -23.61 -14.61
CA ARG A 125 -3.28 -23.14 -13.69
C ARG A 125 -4.38 -24.18 -13.51
N VAL A 126 -4.93 -24.26 -12.31
CA VAL A 126 -6.08 -25.11 -11.99
C VAL A 126 -7.18 -24.30 -11.33
N ARG A 127 -8.45 -24.59 -11.66
CA ARG A 127 -9.60 -23.92 -11.05
C ARG A 127 -9.87 -24.51 -9.67
N LEU A 128 -9.98 -23.66 -8.66
CA LEU A 128 -10.31 -24.06 -7.29
C LEU A 128 -11.83 -24.07 -7.10
N VAL A 129 -12.34 -25.12 -6.45
CA VAL A 129 -13.76 -25.28 -6.10
C VAL A 129 -13.93 -25.81 -4.68
N GLY A 130 -15.12 -25.68 -4.11
CA GLY A 130 -15.44 -26.08 -2.73
C GLY A 130 -15.78 -24.88 -1.84
N ASN A 131 -15.99 -25.15 -0.55
CA ASN A 131 -16.49 -24.16 0.41
C ASN A 131 -15.43 -23.71 1.42
N HIS A 132 -14.19 -24.17 1.29
CA HIS A 132 -13.10 -23.90 2.24
C HIS A 132 -12.36 -22.58 1.99
N MET A 133 -12.56 -21.98 0.82
CA MET A 133 -12.00 -20.68 0.46
C MET A 133 -13.14 -19.73 0.11
N ASP A 134 -13.33 -18.68 0.92
CA ASP A 134 -14.28 -17.63 0.58
C ASP A 134 -13.71 -16.78 -0.56
N VAL A 135 -14.40 -16.82 -1.70
CA VAL A 135 -14.04 -16.05 -2.89
C VAL A 135 -14.01 -14.55 -2.58
N GLN A 136 -14.81 -14.04 -1.63
CA GLN A 136 -14.85 -12.64 -1.27
C GLN A 136 -13.63 -12.19 -0.46
N GLU A 137 -13.03 -13.07 0.34
CA GLU A 137 -11.90 -12.76 1.22
C GLU A 137 -10.54 -12.92 0.53
N VAL A 138 -10.49 -13.63 -0.60
CA VAL A 138 -9.25 -13.91 -1.32
C VAL A 138 -9.05 -12.94 -2.49
N VAL A 139 -7.80 -12.47 -2.66
CA VAL A 139 -7.40 -11.53 -3.71
C VAL A 139 -6.32 -12.11 -4.63
N THR A 140 -6.29 -11.63 -5.87
CA THR A 140 -5.27 -12.01 -6.85
C THR A 140 -3.86 -11.65 -6.37
N GLY A 141 -2.91 -12.56 -6.63
CA GLY A 141 -1.49 -12.36 -6.38
C GLY A 141 -0.98 -12.92 -5.06
N VAL A 142 -1.84 -13.48 -4.22
CA VAL A 142 -1.41 -14.07 -2.94
C VAL A 142 -0.81 -15.46 -3.19
N VAL A 143 0.36 -15.72 -2.60
CA VAL A 143 0.96 -17.06 -2.59
C VAL A 143 0.35 -17.85 -1.45
N CYS A 144 -0.13 -19.06 -1.74
CA CYS A 144 -0.66 -19.96 -0.73
C CYS A 144 -0.39 -21.42 -1.11
N ALA A 145 -0.59 -22.31 -0.13
CA ALA A 145 -0.75 -23.73 -0.36
C ALA A 145 -2.21 -24.13 -0.22
N VAL A 146 -2.66 -25.04 -1.06
CA VAL A 146 -3.99 -25.68 -0.97
C VAL A 146 -3.81 -27.18 -0.85
N LEU A 147 -4.63 -27.80 -0.02
CA LEU A 147 -4.78 -29.25 0.09
C LEU A 147 -6.11 -29.64 -0.53
N GLY A 148 -6.11 -30.69 -1.33
CA GLY A 148 -7.31 -31.18 -1.96
C GLY A 148 -7.02 -32.19 -3.06
N ARG A 149 -8.01 -32.48 -3.89
CA ARG A 149 -7.93 -33.49 -4.94
C ARG A 149 -8.47 -33.01 -6.27
N GLU A 150 -7.98 -33.61 -7.35
CA GLU A 150 -8.48 -33.36 -8.69
C GLU A 150 -9.84 -34.02 -8.90
N LEU A 151 -10.76 -33.31 -9.55
CA LEU A 151 -12.05 -33.82 -9.98
C LEU A 151 -12.01 -34.19 -11.46
N GLU A 152 -12.94 -35.04 -11.89
CA GLU A 152 -13.03 -35.53 -13.28
C GLU A 152 -13.15 -34.41 -14.35
N ASN A 153 -13.63 -33.24 -13.95
CA ASN A 153 -13.77 -32.06 -14.82
C ASN A 153 -12.49 -31.18 -14.89
N GLY A 154 -11.37 -31.62 -14.31
CA GLY A 154 -10.10 -30.89 -14.27
C GLY A 154 -10.07 -29.73 -13.27
N THR A 155 -11.01 -29.69 -12.33
CA THR A 155 -11.01 -28.70 -11.23
C THR A 155 -10.46 -29.31 -9.95
N PHE A 156 -10.00 -28.48 -9.04
CA PHE A 156 -9.39 -28.91 -7.78
C PHE A 156 -10.33 -28.61 -6.61
N LEU A 157 -10.82 -29.66 -5.95
CA LEU A 157 -11.65 -29.54 -4.76
C LEU A 157 -10.76 -29.22 -3.55
N VAL A 158 -10.87 -28.01 -3.03
CA VAL A 158 -10.10 -27.56 -1.87
C VAL A 158 -10.74 -28.10 -0.60
N GLU A 159 -9.93 -28.81 0.19
CA GLU A 159 -10.28 -29.35 1.51
C GLU A 159 -9.73 -28.47 2.64
N ASP A 160 -8.56 -27.85 2.41
CA ASP A 160 -7.93 -26.92 3.35
C ASP A 160 -6.91 -26.04 2.62
N TRP A 161 -6.50 -24.92 3.22
CA TRP A 161 -5.49 -24.03 2.66
C TRP A 161 -4.66 -23.31 3.73
N CYS A 162 -3.50 -22.76 3.37
CA CYS A 162 -2.69 -21.94 4.27
C CYS A 162 -1.77 -20.94 3.53
N PHE A 163 -1.40 -19.86 4.23
CA PHE A 163 -0.42 -18.87 3.79
C PHE A 163 1.01 -19.26 4.19
N PRO A 164 2.05 -18.63 3.58
CA PRO A 164 3.45 -18.75 4.04
C PRO A 164 3.68 -18.44 5.53
N GLY A 165 2.74 -17.74 6.17
CA GLY A 165 2.85 -17.30 7.54
C GLY A 165 3.71 -16.04 7.67
N TYR A 166 4.11 -15.72 8.90
CA TYR A 166 4.89 -14.53 9.20
C TYR A 166 6.38 -14.81 9.06
N CYS A 167 7.12 -13.83 8.54
CA CYS A 167 8.57 -13.81 8.68
C CYS A 167 8.91 -13.77 10.18
N PRO A 168 9.74 -14.69 10.70
CA PRO A 168 10.15 -14.64 12.11
C PRO A 168 10.69 -13.26 12.42
N LYS A 169 10.21 -12.65 13.52
CA LYS A 169 10.78 -11.36 13.95
C LYS A 169 12.29 -11.55 14.06
N PRO A 170 13.13 -10.70 13.44
CA PRO A 170 14.55 -10.72 13.72
C PRO A 170 14.67 -10.63 15.24
N SER A 171 15.38 -11.58 15.84
CA SER A 171 15.68 -11.54 17.26
C SER A 171 16.24 -10.16 17.53
N SER A 172 15.55 -9.37 18.36
CA SER A 172 15.99 -8.05 18.76
C SER A 172 17.34 -8.25 19.45
N SER A 173 18.42 -8.11 18.68
CA SER A 173 19.78 -8.12 19.19
C SER A 173 19.84 -7.06 20.29
N GLY A 174 20.25 -7.51 21.47
CA GLY A 174 19.95 -6.85 22.74
C GLY A 174 20.39 -5.40 22.86
N GLY A 175 19.78 -4.74 23.86
CA GLY A 175 20.43 -3.67 24.61
C GLY A 175 20.48 -2.30 23.95
N LEU A 176 19.61 -1.96 23.00
CA LEU A 176 19.30 -0.55 22.79
C LEU A 176 18.34 -0.16 23.89
N SER A 177 18.83 0.63 24.86
CA SER A 177 17.97 1.40 25.77
C SER A 177 16.87 2.01 24.90
N VAL A 178 15.63 1.61 25.11
CA VAL A 178 14.49 2.18 24.37
C VAL A 178 14.50 3.65 24.72
N GLU A 179 15.01 4.48 23.82
CA GLU A 179 14.90 5.92 23.98
C GLU A 179 13.41 6.24 23.91
N ASP A 180 12.81 6.57 25.06
CA ASP A 180 11.39 6.87 25.16
C ASP A 180 11.05 8.07 24.25
N GLY A 181 10.56 7.80 23.05
CA GLY A 181 10.18 8.80 22.05
C GLY A 181 8.86 8.44 21.41
N LYS A 182 8.05 9.46 21.08
CA LYS A 182 6.79 9.29 20.35
C LYS A 182 6.99 9.64 18.86
N ILE A 183 6.25 8.96 18.00
CA ILE A 183 6.14 9.30 16.57
C ILE A 183 4.72 9.79 16.32
N LEU A 184 4.58 10.96 15.71
CA LEU A 184 3.29 11.47 15.26
C LEU A 184 3.04 11.01 13.82
N LEU A 185 1.92 10.33 13.58
CA LEU A 185 1.49 9.94 12.25
C LEU A 185 0.35 10.85 11.80
N VAL A 186 0.51 11.46 10.63
CA VAL A 186 -0.48 12.33 9.99
C VAL A 186 -0.68 11.84 8.56
N CYS A 187 -1.89 11.84 8.03
CA CYS A 187 -2.16 11.44 6.65
C CYS A 187 -3.37 12.20 6.11
N GLY A 188 -3.47 12.35 4.80
CA GLY A 188 -4.70 12.87 4.18
C GLY A 188 -4.99 14.34 4.50
N LEU A 189 -3.96 15.20 4.54
CA LEU A 189 -4.17 16.64 4.78
C LEU A 189 -5.03 17.31 3.71
N ASP A 190 -5.02 16.75 2.49
CA ASP A 190 -5.83 17.17 1.34
C ASP A 190 -5.89 18.69 1.16
N LEU A 191 -4.71 19.34 1.09
CA LEU A 191 -4.57 20.80 1.14
C LEU A 191 -5.28 21.55 -0.01
N VAL A 192 -5.70 20.86 -1.08
CA VAL A 192 -6.51 21.46 -2.13
C VAL A 192 -7.99 21.53 -1.73
N ASN A 193 -8.56 20.44 -1.22
CA ASN A 193 -9.99 20.37 -0.93
C ASN A 193 -10.32 20.80 0.51
N ASN A 194 -9.36 20.71 1.42
CA ASN A 194 -9.54 21.06 2.81
C ASN A 194 -9.62 22.58 2.98
N THR A 195 -10.82 23.05 3.34
CA THR A 195 -11.11 24.45 3.62
C THR A 195 -10.83 24.85 5.07
N ASP A 196 -10.58 23.89 5.96
CA ASP A 196 -10.36 24.13 7.38
C ASP A 196 -8.90 24.44 7.68
N GLU A 197 -8.52 25.69 7.46
CA GLU A 197 -7.17 26.21 7.76
C GLU A 197 -6.90 26.24 9.27
N LEU A 198 -7.94 26.39 10.10
CA LEU A 198 -7.81 26.45 11.56
C LEU A 198 -7.26 25.15 12.14
N SER A 199 -7.75 23.99 11.68
CA SER A 199 -7.26 22.70 12.15
C SER A 199 -5.78 22.47 11.83
N LEU A 200 -5.30 22.97 10.69
CA LEU A 200 -3.89 22.90 10.30
C LEU A 200 -3.02 23.83 11.15
N ASP A 201 -3.51 25.05 11.41
CA ASP A 201 -2.82 26.01 12.26
C ASP A 201 -2.74 25.50 13.71
N LEU A 202 -3.83 24.96 14.26
CA LEU A 202 -3.86 24.33 15.57
C LEU A 202 -2.91 23.13 15.64
N LEU A 203 -2.83 22.31 14.59
CA LEU A 203 -1.85 21.22 14.52
C LEU A 203 -0.42 21.76 14.53
N SER A 204 -0.14 22.83 13.77
CA SER A 204 1.18 23.47 13.75
C SER A 204 1.53 24.06 15.13
N GLU A 205 0.61 24.77 15.77
CA GLU A 205 0.79 25.35 17.10
C GLU A 205 0.96 24.29 18.19
N TRP A 206 0.16 23.22 18.13
CA TRP A 206 0.27 22.08 19.03
C TRP A 206 1.59 21.34 18.84
N VAL A 207 1.98 21.07 17.60
CA VAL A 207 3.27 20.44 17.32
C VAL A 207 4.38 21.34 17.84
N THR A 208 4.39 22.64 17.54
CA THR A 208 5.46 23.56 17.95
C THR A 208 5.48 23.89 19.45
N GLY A 209 4.47 23.45 20.22
CA GLY A 209 4.34 23.73 21.65
C GLY A 209 3.81 25.13 21.97
N MET A 210 3.27 25.85 20.98
CA MET A 210 2.67 27.17 21.15
C MET A 210 1.26 27.10 21.77
N ALA A 211 0.59 25.95 21.62
CA ALA A 211 -0.71 25.69 22.21
C ALA A 211 -0.61 24.79 23.45
N GLY A 212 -1.59 24.88 24.35
CA GLY A 212 -1.71 24.00 25.52
C GLY A 212 -1.10 24.57 26.81
N CYS A 213 -1.02 23.72 27.85
CA CYS A 213 -0.44 24.07 29.14
C CYS A 213 0.95 23.45 29.32
N ALA A 214 1.71 23.87 30.33
CA ALA A 214 3.08 23.40 30.57
C ALA A 214 3.20 21.85 30.64
N ASN A 215 2.17 21.16 31.12
CA ASN A 215 2.16 19.69 31.14
C ASN A 215 1.99 19.11 29.73
N THR A 216 1.11 19.68 28.91
CA THR A 216 0.88 19.24 27.53
C THR A 216 2.13 19.46 26.67
N GLN A 217 2.75 20.64 26.78
CA GLN A 217 4.00 20.97 26.10
C GLN A 217 5.13 20.00 26.46
N LYS A 218 5.21 19.58 27.72
CA LYS A 218 6.18 18.57 28.16
C LYS A 218 5.92 17.19 27.52
N GLU A 219 4.67 16.82 27.30
CA GLU A 219 4.31 15.57 26.61
C GLU A 219 4.59 15.64 25.11
N GLU A 220 4.39 16.80 24.49
CA GLU A 220 4.66 17.09 23.08
C GLU A 220 6.16 17.10 22.77
N ALA A 221 7.00 17.58 23.70
CA ALA A 221 8.46 17.56 23.55
C ALA A 221 9.05 16.15 23.42
N VAL A 222 8.30 15.11 23.81
CA VAL A 222 8.66 13.69 23.63
C VAL A 222 8.48 13.22 22.18
N ILE A 223 7.74 13.97 21.35
CA ILE A 223 7.56 13.67 19.93
C ILE A 223 8.87 13.93 19.20
N ALA A 224 9.55 12.85 18.82
CA ALA A 224 10.86 12.90 18.18
C ALA A 224 10.78 13.06 16.66
N ARG A 225 9.66 12.62 16.05
CA ARG A 225 9.50 12.64 14.59
C ARG A 225 8.02 12.67 14.19
N ILE A 226 7.76 13.34 13.08
CA ILE A 226 6.45 13.38 12.44
C ILE A 226 6.56 12.66 11.11
N ILE A 227 5.62 11.76 10.82
CA ILE A 227 5.51 11.09 9.52
C ILE A 227 4.20 11.53 8.89
N ILE A 228 4.29 12.18 7.74
CA ILE A 228 3.15 12.55 6.91
C ILE A 228 3.00 11.47 5.83
N ALA A 229 2.04 10.58 6.02
CA ALA A 229 1.81 9.38 5.22
C ALA A 229 0.82 9.63 4.06
N GLY A 230 1.27 10.38 3.06
CA GLY A 230 0.58 10.54 1.77
C GLY A 230 -0.73 11.32 1.78
N ASN A 231 -1.24 11.58 0.58
CA ASN A 231 -2.46 12.33 0.28
C ASN A 231 -2.43 13.72 0.94
N THR A 232 -1.26 14.35 0.87
CA THR A 232 -1.01 15.66 1.49
C THR A 232 -1.63 16.77 0.67
N ILE A 233 -1.55 16.68 -0.66
CA ILE A 233 -2.03 17.68 -1.61
C ILE A 233 -3.46 17.37 -2.04
N ARG A 234 -3.74 16.13 -2.41
CA ARG A 234 -5.09 15.66 -2.74
C ARG A 234 -5.43 14.36 -2.03
N GLY A 235 -6.65 14.28 -1.52
CA GLY A 235 -7.21 13.11 -0.84
C GLY A 235 -8.04 12.20 -1.74
N SER A 236 -8.50 12.69 -2.89
CA SER A 236 -9.33 11.92 -3.82
C SER A 236 -9.14 12.37 -5.27
N GLU A 237 -9.36 11.43 -6.18
CA GLU A 237 -9.78 11.75 -7.53
C GLU A 237 -11.18 12.39 -7.46
N THR A 238 -11.26 13.68 -7.77
CA THR A 238 -12.51 14.30 -8.21
C THR A 238 -13.14 13.44 -9.31
N ILE A 239 -14.32 12.88 -9.05
CA ILE A 239 -15.07 12.02 -9.99
C ILE A 239 -15.42 12.86 -11.23
N TYR A 240 -14.75 12.61 -12.35
CA TYR A 240 -15.10 13.27 -13.61
C TYR A 240 -16.10 12.44 -14.39
N ASN A 241 -17.31 12.97 -14.54
CA ASN A 241 -18.16 12.65 -15.68
C ASN A 241 -17.41 13.08 -16.95
N HIS A 242 -17.13 12.14 -17.84
CA HIS A 242 -16.40 12.37 -19.09
C HIS A 242 -17.09 13.46 -19.92
N LYS A 243 -16.53 14.69 -19.91
CA LYS A 243 -16.80 15.72 -20.91
C LYS A 243 -15.59 15.90 -21.82
N GLY A 244 -15.83 16.40 -23.04
CA GLY A 244 -14.95 16.27 -24.20
C GLY A 244 -13.51 16.78 -24.04
N TYR A 245 -12.64 16.36 -24.97
CA TYR A 245 -11.18 16.55 -25.00
C TYR A 245 -10.68 18.01 -24.77
N HIS A 246 -11.43 19.02 -25.22
CA HIS A 246 -11.06 20.43 -25.02
C HIS A 246 -11.34 20.94 -23.60
N GLU A 247 -12.39 20.45 -22.95
CA GLU A 247 -12.69 20.76 -21.54
C GLU A 247 -11.68 20.07 -20.62
N THR A 248 -11.11 18.93 -21.05
CA THR A 248 -10.07 18.21 -20.29
C THR A 248 -8.77 19.02 -20.17
N LYS A 249 -8.33 19.71 -21.24
CA LYS A 249 -7.06 20.48 -21.23
C LYS A 249 -7.11 21.72 -20.34
N SER A 250 -8.16 22.54 -20.45
CA SER A 250 -8.32 23.73 -19.60
C SER A 250 -8.46 23.34 -18.13
N HIS A 251 -9.08 22.19 -17.87
CA HIS A 251 -9.26 21.65 -16.54
C HIS A 251 -7.97 21.10 -15.93
N ASP A 252 -7.11 20.45 -16.73
CA ASP A 252 -5.80 20.00 -16.27
C ASP A 252 -4.87 21.18 -15.92
N GLU A 253 -4.92 22.27 -16.69
CA GLU A 253 -4.22 23.51 -16.33
C GLU A 253 -4.70 24.09 -15.00
N TYR A 254 -6.01 24.04 -14.73
CA TYR A 254 -6.59 24.49 -13.47
C TYR A 254 -6.12 23.61 -12.29
N LYS A 255 -6.14 22.28 -12.44
CA LYS A 255 -5.61 21.34 -11.44
C LYS A 255 -4.14 21.60 -11.11
N ILE A 256 -3.32 21.85 -12.13
CA ILE A 256 -1.90 22.15 -11.96
C ILE A 256 -1.73 23.42 -11.12
N LYS A 257 -2.51 24.47 -11.41
CA LYS A 257 -2.48 25.73 -10.63
C LYS A 257 -2.88 25.51 -9.17
N GLU A 258 -3.91 24.71 -8.90
CA GLU A 258 -4.30 24.36 -7.54
C GLU A 258 -3.22 23.56 -6.81
N ASN A 259 -2.64 22.55 -7.47
CA ASN A 259 -1.56 21.75 -6.90
C ASN A 259 -0.35 22.61 -6.55
N ILE A 260 0.02 23.56 -7.41
CA ILE A 260 1.12 24.50 -7.13
C ILE A 260 0.81 25.34 -5.88
N LYS A 261 -0.41 25.88 -5.77
CA LYS A 261 -0.83 26.65 -4.58
C LYS A 261 -0.77 25.79 -3.31
N ALA A 262 -1.26 24.55 -3.37
CA ALA A 262 -1.24 23.62 -2.24
C ALA A 262 0.19 23.21 -1.87
N MET A 263 1.09 23.01 -2.84
CA MET A 263 2.52 22.77 -2.56
C MET A 263 3.17 23.96 -1.84
N HIS A 264 2.83 25.21 -2.22
CA HIS A 264 3.33 26.38 -1.50
C HIS A 264 2.79 26.47 -0.07
N LYS A 265 1.51 26.11 0.16
CA LYS A 265 0.93 26.00 1.51
C LYS A 265 1.66 24.93 2.33
N LEU A 266 1.90 23.77 1.74
CA LEU A 266 2.64 22.67 2.37
C LEU A 266 4.06 23.12 2.77
N ASP A 267 4.78 23.78 1.86
CA ASP A 267 6.14 24.24 2.12
C ASP A 267 6.19 25.29 3.24
N ALA A 268 5.18 26.16 3.34
CA ALA A 268 5.06 27.09 4.46
C ALA A 268 4.77 26.37 5.79
N PHE A 269 3.83 25.42 5.78
CA PHE A 269 3.47 24.61 6.95
C PHE A 269 4.68 23.79 7.46
N LEU A 270 5.38 23.11 6.56
CA LEU A 270 6.57 22.32 6.89
C LEU A 270 7.71 23.19 7.40
N SER A 271 7.94 24.36 6.80
CA SER A 271 8.97 25.29 7.26
C SER A 271 8.78 25.65 8.74
N ASN A 272 7.55 25.87 9.20
CA ASN A 272 7.26 26.20 10.60
C ASN A 272 7.63 25.04 11.54
N ILE A 273 7.28 23.81 11.16
CA ILE A 273 7.49 22.62 11.99
C ILE A 273 8.96 22.19 12.00
N LEU A 274 9.66 22.30 10.87
CA LEU A 274 11.04 21.84 10.71
C LEU A 274 12.04 22.59 11.61
N HIS A 275 11.68 23.76 12.13
CA HIS A 275 12.47 24.46 13.14
C HIS A 275 12.56 23.71 14.47
N CYS A 276 11.56 22.88 14.79
CA CYS A 276 11.44 22.24 16.10
C CYS A 276 11.44 20.71 16.04
N CYS A 277 11.05 20.09 14.92
CA CYS A 277 10.91 18.64 14.80
C CYS A 277 11.32 18.10 13.43
N CYS A 278 11.84 16.86 13.40
CA CYS A 278 12.11 16.17 12.15
C CYS A 278 10.81 15.66 11.51
N VAL A 279 10.64 15.91 10.21
CA VAL A 279 9.48 15.44 9.44
C VAL A 279 9.91 14.46 8.35
N VAL A 280 9.16 13.37 8.17
CA VAL A 280 9.27 12.45 7.04
C VAL A 280 8.01 12.58 6.21
N LEU A 281 8.15 13.09 4.99
CA LEU A 281 7.05 13.25 4.05
C LEU A 281 7.03 12.07 3.07
N MET A 282 5.93 11.32 3.08
CA MET A 282 5.68 10.24 2.13
C MET A 282 4.63 10.70 1.10
N PRO A 283 4.81 10.36 -0.18
CA PRO A 283 3.80 10.64 -1.19
C PRO A 283 2.61 9.70 -1.06
N GLY A 284 1.43 10.17 -1.46
CA GLY A 284 0.22 9.36 -1.62
C GLY A 284 -0.19 9.20 -3.08
N GLU A 285 -1.34 8.56 -3.29
CA GLU A 285 -1.87 8.20 -4.61
C GLU A 285 -2.16 9.42 -5.48
N PHE A 286 -2.74 10.47 -4.89
CA PHE A 286 -3.17 11.69 -5.62
C PHE A 286 -2.20 12.86 -5.46
N ASP A 287 -1.07 12.65 -4.80
CA ASP A 287 -0.05 13.69 -4.66
C ASP A 287 0.68 13.92 -5.99
N PRO A 288 1.15 15.15 -6.26
CA PRO A 288 1.88 15.49 -7.49
C PRO A 288 3.31 14.92 -7.47
N THR A 289 3.41 13.60 -7.47
CA THR A 289 4.67 12.89 -7.71
C THR A 289 4.74 12.41 -9.14
N CYS A 290 5.95 12.09 -9.60
CA CYS A 290 6.16 11.67 -10.98
C CYS A 290 5.46 10.34 -11.33
N ASN A 291 4.93 9.58 -10.36
CA ASN A 291 4.49 8.21 -10.56
C ASN A 291 3.22 7.84 -9.77
N TYR A 292 2.21 7.38 -10.50
CA TYR A 292 1.07 6.63 -9.95
C TYR A 292 1.37 5.15 -9.71
N SER A 293 2.54 4.64 -10.12
CA SER A 293 2.94 3.25 -9.93
C SER A 293 3.72 3.03 -8.63
N MET A 294 3.51 1.87 -8.02
CA MET A 294 4.33 1.39 -6.90
C MET A 294 5.65 0.80 -7.42
N PRO A 295 6.79 1.04 -6.72
CA PRO A 295 6.93 1.91 -5.55
C PRO A 295 6.95 3.40 -5.92
N GLN A 296 6.11 4.20 -5.25
CA GLN A 296 6.08 5.65 -5.42
C GLN A 296 7.42 6.27 -5.01
N GLN A 297 7.90 7.24 -5.79
CA GLN A 297 9.17 7.93 -5.56
C GLN A 297 8.92 9.25 -4.80
N PRO A 298 9.90 9.71 -4.00
CA PRO A 298 9.73 10.91 -3.17
C PRO A 298 9.46 12.17 -3.99
N PHE A 299 8.90 13.19 -3.34
CA PHE A 299 8.73 14.52 -3.92
C PHE A 299 10.07 15.06 -4.42
N HIS A 300 10.02 15.74 -5.57
CA HIS A 300 11.21 16.38 -6.10
C HIS A 300 11.57 17.60 -5.23
N PRO A 301 12.83 17.79 -4.80
CA PRO A 301 13.22 18.89 -3.90
C PRO A 301 12.83 20.29 -4.39
N CYS A 302 12.69 20.50 -5.70
CA CYS A 302 12.26 21.79 -6.25
C CYS A 302 10.86 22.24 -5.81
N THR A 303 10.01 21.32 -5.33
CA THR A 303 8.64 21.63 -4.91
C THR A 303 8.56 22.10 -3.45
N LEU A 304 9.65 22.02 -2.69
CA LEU A 304 9.74 22.34 -1.26
C LEU A 304 10.92 23.29 -1.00
N GLN A 305 10.85 24.51 -1.55
CA GLN A 305 11.99 25.43 -1.56
C GLN A 305 12.40 25.94 -0.17
N LYS A 306 11.44 26.12 0.75
CA LYS A 306 11.70 26.60 2.12
C LYS A 306 12.09 25.46 3.06
N SER A 307 11.53 24.28 2.82
CA SER A 307 11.62 23.12 3.72
C SER A 307 12.79 22.19 3.42
N VAL A 308 13.39 22.27 2.22
CA VAL A 308 14.56 21.45 1.88
C VAL A 308 15.80 21.95 2.61
N ARG A 309 16.33 21.11 3.51
CA ARG A 309 17.64 21.24 4.15
C ARG A 309 18.41 19.94 3.99
#